data_AF-A0A957M5B2-F1
#
_entry.id   AF-A0A957M5B2-F1
#
_cell.length_a   1.000
_cell.length_b   1.000
_cell.length_c   1.000
_cell.angle_alpha   90.00
_cell.angle_beta   90.00
_cell.angle_gamma   90.00
#
_symmetry.space_group_name_H-M   'P 1'
#
loop_
_entity.id
_entity.type
_entity.pdbx_description
1 polymer ?
#
loop_
_entity_poly.entity_id
_entity_poly.type
_entity_poly.pdbx_seq_one_letter_code
_entity_poly.pdbx_strand_id
1 'polypeptide(L)'
;MNRNPMHAPHNFLRRLAQGAEERPDHPVLILFDTTGQEQRFTYFRLYEDALAYATWLDTLELTPGDVVLLAFDHGYELVQAFFGACYAGMLPLVYPYVSAHLATALYGQGLELA
;
A
#
# COMPACT_ATOMS: atom_id res chain seq x y z
N MET A 1 14.76 9.27 20.75
CA MET A 1 13.48 9.82 20.25
C MET A 1 12.84 8.76 19.35
N ASN A 2 12.10 7.81 19.94
CA ASN A 2 11.47 6.71 19.21
C ASN A 2 10.21 7.25 18.51
N ARG A 3 10.37 7.73 17.28
CA ARG A 3 9.23 8.11 16.43
C ARG A 3 8.77 6.87 15.66
N ASN A 4 8.23 5.89 16.38
CA ASN A 4 7.48 4.83 15.73
C ASN A 4 6.17 5.43 15.21
N PRO A 5 5.96 5.54 13.88
CA PRO A 5 4.77 6.17 13.28
C PRO A 5 3.46 5.45 13.65
N MET A 6 3.54 4.25 14.23
CA MET A 6 2.40 3.48 14.73
C MET A 6 1.66 4.11 15.93
N HIS A 7 2.29 5.02 16.69
CA HIS A 7 1.70 5.60 17.90
C HIS A 7 1.12 7.02 17.75
N ALA A 8 1.07 7.58 16.54
CA ALA A 8 0.43 8.88 16.33
C ALA A 8 -1.10 8.76 16.49
N PRO A 9 -1.77 9.62 17.28
CA PRO A 9 -3.21 9.52 17.58
C PRO A 9 -4.11 9.64 16.33
N HIS A 10 -3.58 10.13 15.21
CA HIS A 10 -4.27 10.32 13.94
C HIS A 10 -3.43 9.74 12.78
N ASN A 11 -3.34 8.42 12.71
CA ASN A 11 -2.74 7.70 11.58
C ASN A 11 -3.84 7.08 10.70
N PHE A 12 -3.70 7.16 9.37
CA PHE A 12 -4.60 6.56 8.39
C PHE A 12 -4.73 5.03 8.55
N LEU A 13 -3.66 4.35 9.00
CA LEU A 13 -3.72 2.92 9.35
C LEU A 13 -4.77 2.63 10.42
N ARG A 14 -4.81 3.45 11.48
CA ARG A 14 -5.80 3.32 12.54
C ARG A 14 -7.22 3.53 12.02
N ARG A 15 -7.41 4.42 11.03
CA ARG A 15 -8.73 4.63 10.39
C ARG A 15 -9.18 3.41 9.61
N LEU A 16 -8.26 2.72 8.92
CA LEU A 16 -8.57 1.46 8.24
C LEU A 16 -8.97 0.36 9.23
N ALA A 17 -8.19 0.15 10.29
CA ALA A 17 -8.50 -0.83 11.34
C ALA A 17 -9.84 -0.53 12.04
N GLN A 18 -10.07 0.72 12.44
CA GLN A 18 -11.35 1.16 13.02
C GLN A 18 -12.52 0.92 12.05
N GLY A 19 -12.34 1.21 10.77
CA GLY A 19 -13.38 0.96 9.77
C GLY A 19 -13.71 -0.53 9.60
N ALA A 20 -12.71 -1.41 9.68
CA ALA A 20 -12.91 -2.86 9.63
C ALA A 20 -13.71 -3.39 10.83
N GLU A 21 -13.54 -2.78 12.01
CA GLU A 21 -14.32 -3.11 13.21
C GLU A 21 -15.74 -2.52 13.18
N GLU A 22 -15.86 -1.22 12.87
CA GLU A 22 -17.13 -0.49 12.99
C GLU A 22 -18.07 -0.75 11.81
N ARG A 23 -17.52 -0.97 10.61
CA ARG A 23 -18.27 -1.06 9.34
C ARG A 23 -17.60 -2.04 8.37
N PRO A 24 -17.44 -3.32 8.73
CA PRO A 24 -16.65 -4.31 7.97
C PRO A 24 -17.05 -4.41 6.49
N ASP A 25 -18.36 -4.38 6.21
CA ASP A 25 -18.92 -4.55 4.85
C ASP A 25 -19.03 -3.26 4.04
N HIS A 26 -18.71 -2.10 4.64
CA HIS A 26 -18.81 -0.83 3.93
C HIS A 26 -17.68 -0.71 2.90
N PRO A 27 -17.97 -0.32 1.64
CA PRO A 27 -16.94 -0.15 0.62
C PRO A 27 -15.98 0.97 1.03
N VAL A 28 -14.69 0.69 0.95
CA VAL A 28 -13.59 1.65 1.22
C VAL A 28 -12.84 2.00 -0.05
N LEU A 29 -12.85 1.11 -1.04
CA LEU A 29 -12.22 1.30 -2.33
C LEU A 29 -13.13 0.79 -3.44
N ILE A 30 -13.23 1.58 -4.51
CA ILE A 30 -13.93 1.23 -5.74
C ILE A 30 -12.95 1.42 -6.88
N LEU A 31 -12.70 0.36 -7.64
CA LEU A 31 -11.84 0.35 -8.81
C LEU A 31 -12.66 0.06 -10.07
N PHE A 32 -12.20 0.57 -11.20
CA PHE A 32 -12.78 0.28 -12.51
C PHE A 32 -11.69 -0.36 -13.36
N ASP A 33 -12.01 -1.51 -13.96
CA ASP A 33 -11.10 -2.14 -14.91
C ASP A 33 -11.14 -1.43 -16.29
N THR A 34 -10.34 -1.93 -17.23
CA THR A 34 -10.24 -1.36 -18.58
C THR A 34 -11.53 -1.52 -19.41
N THR A 35 -12.46 -2.37 -18.98
CA THR A 35 -13.79 -2.54 -19.58
C THR A 35 -14.84 -1.63 -18.93
N GLY A 36 -14.48 -0.92 -17.86
CA GLY A 36 -15.39 -0.11 -17.05
C GLY A 36 -16.17 -0.92 -16.02
N GLN A 37 -15.80 -2.18 -15.76
CA GLN A 37 -16.42 -2.99 -14.73
C GLN A 37 -15.97 -2.50 -13.35
N GLU A 38 -16.96 -2.29 -12.47
CA GLU A 38 -16.73 -1.84 -11.10
C GLU A 38 -16.34 -3.01 -10.20
N GLN A 39 -15.27 -2.83 -9.43
CA GLN A 39 -14.83 -3.72 -8.36
C GLN A 39 -14.87 -2.97 -7.03
N ARG A 40 -15.56 -3.54 -6.04
CA ARG A 40 -15.71 -2.93 -4.70
C ARG A 40 -14.97 -3.76 -3.65
N PHE A 41 -14.19 -3.07 -2.83
CA PHE A 41 -13.49 -3.67 -1.70
C PHE A 41 -13.95 -3.04 -0.41
N THR A 42 -14.26 -3.88 0.58
CA THR A 42 -14.76 -3.45 1.88
C THR A 42 -13.62 -3.11 2.85
N TYR A 43 -13.94 -2.40 3.93
CA TYR A 43 -12.98 -2.15 5.01
C TYR A 43 -12.35 -3.43 5.54
N PHE A 44 -13.17 -4.44 5.83
CA PHE A 44 -12.68 -5.72 6.34
C PHE A 44 -11.72 -6.39 5.36
N ARG A 45 -12.09 -6.42 4.06
CA ARG A 45 -11.27 -7.06 3.04
C ARG A 45 -9.90 -6.39 2.89
N LEU A 46 -9.87 -5.06 2.79
CA LEU A 46 -8.61 -4.32 2.69
C LEU A 46 -7.75 -4.46 3.95
N TYR A 47 -8.36 -4.47 5.13
CA TYR A 47 -7.63 -4.65 6.37
C TYR A 47 -6.98 -6.03 6.48
N GLU A 48 -7.75 -7.09 6.27
CA GLU A 48 -7.27 -8.48 6.33
C GLU A 48 -6.17 -8.74 5.30
N ASP A 49 -6.37 -8.33 4.05
CA ASP A 49 -5.38 -8.54 3.00
C ASP A 49 -4.09 -7.74 3.27
N ALA A 50 -4.20 -6.52 3.81
CA ALA A 50 -3.04 -5.75 4.23
C ALA A 50 -2.27 -6.42 5.38
N LEU A 51 -2.96 -6.98 6.38
CA LEU A 51 -2.31 -7.73 7.46
C LEU A 51 -1.62 -9.01 6.96
N ALA A 52 -2.18 -9.67 5.95
CA ALA A 52 -1.53 -10.81 5.32
C ALA A 52 -0.19 -10.40 4.66
N TYR A 53 -0.15 -9.26 3.97
CA TYR A 53 1.11 -8.70 3.45
C TYR A 53 2.09 -8.33 4.55
N ALA A 54 1.62 -7.69 5.63
CA ALA A 54 2.48 -7.32 6.75
C ALA A 54 3.13 -8.56 7.38
N THR A 55 2.33 -9.60 7.62
CA THR A 55 2.78 -10.89 8.16
C THR A 55 3.82 -11.55 7.26
N TRP A 56 3.64 -11.46 5.94
CA TRP A 56 4.63 -11.97 4.99
C TRP A 56 5.94 -11.17 5.04
N LEU A 57 5.87 -9.83 5.09
CA LEU A 57 7.06 -8.96 5.18
C LEU A 57 7.86 -9.21 6.47
N ASP A 58 7.19 -9.50 7.58
CA ASP A 58 7.84 -9.85 8.86
C ASP A 58 8.72 -11.11 8.74
N THR A 59 8.50 -11.96 7.73
CA THR A 59 9.34 -13.15 7.49
C THR A 59 10.67 -12.84 6.79
N LEU A 60 10.86 -11.62 6.27
CA LEU A 60 11.99 -11.22 5.43
C LEU A 60 13.16 -10.58 6.19
N GLU A 61 13.18 -10.67 7.54
CA GLU A 61 14.22 -10.10 8.41
C GLU A 61 14.48 -8.59 8.17
N LEU A 62 13.44 -7.83 7.82
CA LEU A 62 13.49 -6.39 7.56
C LEU A 62 13.50 -5.56 8.85
N THR A 63 14.06 -4.36 8.78
CA THR A 63 14.06 -3.39 9.88
C THR A 63 12.96 -2.34 9.68
N PRO A 64 12.19 -1.95 10.73
CA PRO A 64 11.26 -0.84 10.61
C PRO A 64 11.91 0.42 10.04
N GLY A 65 11.30 1.00 9.00
CA GLY A 65 11.83 2.11 8.22
C GLY A 65 12.56 1.71 6.94
N ASP A 66 12.82 0.41 6.71
CA ASP A 66 13.34 -0.06 5.44
C ASP A 66 12.38 0.26 4.29
N VAL A 67 12.96 0.52 3.12
CA VAL A 67 12.21 0.87 1.91
C VAL A 67 11.76 -0.40 1.21
N VAL A 68 10.45 -0.54 1.00
CA VAL A 68 9.88 -1.63 0.19
C VAL A 68 9.38 -1.04 -1.13
N LEU A 69 10.01 -1.45 -2.23
CA LEU A 69 9.59 -1.07 -3.57
C LEU A 69 8.34 -1.87 -3.97
N LEU A 70 7.26 -1.16 -4.30
CA LEU A 70 6.00 -1.74 -4.77
C LEU A 70 5.91 -1.58 -6.29
N ALA A 71 6.27 -2.63 -7.02
CA ALA A 71 6.17 -2.72 -8.48
C ALA A 71 4.95 -3.55 -8.88
N PHE A 72 3.78 -2.92 -8.81
CA PHE A 72 2.49 -3.52 -9.17
C PHE A 72 1.85 -2.74 -10.32
N ASP A 73 0.98 -3.41 -11.08
CA ASP A 73 0.02 -2.74 -11.94
C ASP A 73 -0.95 -1.89 -11.10
N HIS A 74 -1.67 -0.96 -11.75
CA HIS A 74 -2.74 -0.22 -11.09
C HIS A 74 -3.90 -1.17 -10.76
N GLY A 75 -3.96 -1.58 -9.50
CA GLY A 75 -4.94 -2.55 -9.03
C GLY A 75 -5.06 -2.59 -7.53
N TYR A 76 -5.90 -3.51 -7.05
CA TYR A 76 -6.14 -3.69 -5.64
C TYR A 76 -4.90 -4.18 -4.89
N GLU A 77 -4.08 -4.99 -5.56
CA GLU A 77 -2.84 -5.58 -5.07
C GLU A 77 -1.84 -4.49 -4.64
N LEU A 78 -1.75 -3.40 -5.39
CA LEU A 78 -0.93 -2.24 -5.02
C LEU A 78 -1.41 -1.61 -3.71
N VAL A 79 -2.74 -1.47 -3.54
CA VAL A 79 -3.33 -0.83 -2.36
C VAL A 79 -3.12 -1.70 -1.13
N GLN A 80 -3.46 -2.99 -1.18
CA GLN A 80 -3.27 -3.89 -0.04
C GLN A 80 -1.78 -4.04 0.33
N ALA A 81 -0.86 -4.08 -0.65
CA ALA A 81 0.57 -4.13 -0.39
C ALA A 81 1.11 -2.84 0.22
N PHE A 82 0.60 -1.68 -0.19
CA PHE A 82 0.93 -0.39 0.42
C PHE A 82 0.57 -0.35 1.90
N PHE A 83 -0.68 -0.72 2.24
CA PHE A 83 -1.12 -0.77 3.62
C PHE A 83 -0.35 -1.84 4.42
N GLY A 84 -0.10 -3.01 3.83
CA GLY A 84 0.66 -4.08 4.47
C GLY A 84 2.09 -3.68 4.81
N ALA A 85 2.79 -3.02 3.87
CA ALA A 85 4.11 -2.45 4.12
C ALA A 85 4.09 -1.43 5.27
N CYS A 86 3.09 -0.55 5.30
CA CYS A 86 2.92 0.38 6.41
C CYS A 86 2.63 -0.31 7.76
N TYR A 87 1.81 -1.37 7.78
CA TYR A 87 1.53 -2.15 8.99
C TYR A 87 2.75 -2.92 9.49
N ALA A 88 3.62 -3.40 8.60
CA ALA A 88 4.92 -3.98 8.93
C ALA A 88 5.96 -2.91 9.39
N GLY A 89 5.60 -1.62 9.38
CA GLY A 89 6.51 -0.54 9.75
C GLY A 89 7.53 -0.17 8.68
N MET A 90 7.32 -0.59 7.43
CA MET A 90 8.17 -0.28 6.29
C MET A 90 7.77 1.05 5.63
N LEU A 91 8.68 1.62 4.84
CA LEU A 91 8.41 2.77 3.97
C LEU A 91 8.06 2.28 2.56
N PRO A 92 6.76 2.23 2.17
CA PRO A 92 6.39 1.82 0.82
C PRO A 92 6.79 2.88 -0.20
N LEU A 93 7.50 2.46 -1.24
CA LEU A 93 7.83 3.26 -2.40
C LEU A 93 7.11 2.70 -3.62
N VAL A 94 6.11 3.41 -4.13
CA VAL A 94 5.38 2.98 -5.34
C VAL A 94 6.25 3.25 -6.56
N TYR A 95 6.61 2.19 -7.27
CA TYR A 95 7.30 2.33 -8.55
C TYR A 95 6.29 2.83 -9.60
N PRO A 96 6.58 3.92 -10.34
CA PRO A 96 5.65 4.44 -11.32
C PRO A 96 5.44 3.44 -12.46
N TYR A 97 4.18 3.17 -12.77
CA TYR A 97 3.83 2.41 -13.95
C TYR A 97 4.26 3.18 -15.22
N VAL A 98 4.98 2.53 -16.13
CA VAL A 98 5.37 3.12 -17.41
C VAL A 98 4.15 3.12 -18.33
N SER A 99 3.27 4.12 -18.17
CA SER A 99 2.21 4.38 -19.15
C SER A 99 2.76 5.23 -20.30
N ALA A 100 2.17 5.11 -21.49
CA ALA A 100 2.56 5.86 -22.69
C ALA A 100 2.47 7.40 -22.55
N HIS A 101 1.91 7.91 -21.45
CA HIS A 101 1.84 9.34 -21.12
C HIS A 101 2.84 9.80 -20.05
N LEU A 102 3.66 8.91 -19.50
CA LEU A 102 4.84 9.34 -18.77
C LEU A 102 5.90 9.75 -19.78
N ALA A 103 6.43 10.96 -19.67
CA ALA A 103 7.73 11.30 -20.23
C ALA A 103 8.81 10.47 -19.48
N THR A 104 8.94 9.20 -19.84
CA THR A 104 9.77 8.17 -19.19
C THR A 104 11.25 8.54 -19.12
N ALA A 105 11.69 9.51 -19.93
CA ALA A 105 13.03 10.08 -19.88
C ALA A 105 13.40 10.69 -18.51
N LEU A 106 12.41 11.15 -17.72
CA LEU A 106 12.68 11.82 -16.44
C LEU A 106 13.02 10.85 -15.29
N TYR A 107 12.57 9.60 -15.36
CA TYR A 107 12.85 8.59 -14.32
C TYR A 107 14.14 7.81 -14.57
N GLY A 108 14.52 7.60 -15.84
CA GLY A 108 15.79 6.95 -16.19
C GLY A 108 17.03 7.75 -15.76
N GLN A 109 16.96 9.09 -15.83
CA GLN A 109 18.08 9.96 -15.44
C GLN A 109 18.40 9.95 -13.94
N GLY A 110 17.47 9.51 -13.08
CA GLY A 110 17.68 9.42 -11.64
C GLY A 110 18.20 8.05 -11.14
N LEU A 111 18.16 7.02 -12.00
CA LEU A 111 18.64 5.67 -11.70
C LEU A 111 20.04 5.39 -12.28
N GLU A 112 20.57 6.30 -13.10
CA GLU A 112 21.96 6.30 -13.55
C GLU A 112 22.88 7.04 -12.56
N LEU A 113 23.00 6.58 -11.32
CA LEU A 113 24.11 6.97 -10.44
C LEU A 113 24.51 5.82 -9.49
N ALA A 114 25.41 4.95 -9.97
CA ALA A 114 26.67 4.55 -9.33
C ALA A 114 27.42 3.54 -10.21
#